data_AF-A0A6N2DJJ2-F1
#
_entry.id   AF-A0A6N2DJJ2-F1
#
_cell.length_a   1.000
_cell.length_b   1.000
_cell.length_c   1.000
_cell.angle_alpha   90.00
_cell.angle_beta   90.00
_cell.angle_gamma   90.00
#
_symmetry.space_group_name_H-M   'P 1'
#
loop_
_entity.id
_entity.type
_entity.pdbx_description
1 polymer ?
#
loop_
_entity_poly.entity_id
_entity_poly.type
_entity_poly.pdbx_seq_one_letter_code
_entity_poly.pdbx_strand_id
1 'polypeptide(L)'
;MGLFNWIFGKHEPRPPDPERSAEAAWLPLWLCQLVLHELWERDIPAVMSEDHTSHMRFGAREPMARIYVMEPRLAEAEAAIEEITGHPPAHQGM
;
A
#
# COMPACT_ATOMS: atom_id res chain seq x y z
N MET A 1 -8.89 28.06 22.22
CA MET A 1 -8.12 26.89 21.73
C MET A 1 -7.61 26.12 22.93
N GLY A 2 -8.43 25.20 23.46
CA GLY A 2 -8.23 24.59 24.77
C GLY A 2 -7.56 23.21 24.70
N LEU A 3 -7.04 22.77 25.85
CA LEU A 3 -6.30 21.53 26.10
C LEU A 3 -6.91 20.26 25.45
N PHE A 4 -8.24 20.19 25.32
CA PHE A 4 -8.93 19.07 24.66
C PHE A 4 -8.66 18.95 23.15
N ASN A 5 -8.47 20.06 22.43
CA ASN A 5 -8.06 20.03 21.02
C ASN A 5 -6.58 19.69 20.85
N TRP A 6 -5.78 19.73 21.92
CA TRP A 6 -4.39 19.30 21.88
C TRP A 6 -4.27 17.80 22.20
N ILE A 7 -5.09 17.29 23.13
CA ILE A 7 -5.12 15.85 23.50
C ILE A 7 -5.89 15.01 22.47
N PHE A 8 -7.01 15.53 21.97
CA PHE A 8 -7.92 14.81 21.05
C PHE A 8 -8.08 15.53 19.71
N GLY A 9 -7.20 16.49 19.42
CA GLY A 9 -7.20 17.21 18.15
C GLY A 9 -7.16 16.23 17.01
N LYS A 10 -8.29 16.08 16.32
CA LYS A 10 -8.31 15.46 15.00
C LYS A 10 -7.40 16.32 14.14
N HIS A 11 -6.16 15.87 13.96
CA HIS A 11 -5.27 16.43 12.95
C HIS A 11 -6.04 16.38 11.64
N GLU A 12 -6.13 17.52 10.94
CA GLU A 12 -6.64 17.51 9.58
C GLU A 12 -5.82 16.48 8.78
N PRO A 13 -6.49 15.62 7.98
CA PRO A 13 -5.77 14.62 7.20
C PRO A 13 -4.71 15.33 6.37
N ARG A 14 -3.45 14.94 6.56
CA ARG A 14 -2.33 15.53 5.85
C ARG A 14 -2.58 15.38 4.35
N PRO A 15 -2.46 16.45 3.54
CA PRO A 15 -2.59 16.33 2.10
C PRO A 15 -1.53 15.35 1.56
N PRO A 16 -1.80 14.64 0.45
CA PRO A 16 -0.83 13.76 -0.17
C PRO A 16 0.46 14.52 -0.52
N ASP A 17 1.60 13.98 -0.11
CA ASP A 17 2.92 14.57 -0.38
C ASP A 17 3.50 13.97 -1.67
N PRO A 18 3.73 14.76 -2.73
CA PRO A 18 4.20 14.25 -4.02
C PRO A 18 5.60 13.65 -3.96
N GLU A 19 6.40 13.94 -2.94
CA GLU A 19 7.77 13.42 -2.78
C GLU A 19 7.81 12.16 -1.91
N ARG A 20 6.67 11.73 -1.36
CA ARG A 20 6.61 10.59 -0.45
C ARG A 20 6.04 9.36 -1.14
N SER A 21 6.75 8.25 -0.99
CA SER A 21 6.24 6.92 -1.34
C SER A 21 5.38 6.36 -0.20
N ALA A 22 4.27 5.73 -0.56
CA ALA A 22 3.37 5.00 0.35
C ALA A 22 3.18 3.55 -0.11
N GLU A 23 2.91 2.67 0.85
CA GLU A 23 2.61 1.26 0.61
C GLU A 23 1.17 1.14 0.11
N ALA A 24 0.98 0.63 -1.11
CA ALA A 24 -0.33 0.41 -1.72
C ALA A 24 -0.89 -0.99 -1.41
N ALA A 25 -0.03 -2.00 -1.30
CA ALA A 25 -0.47 -3.37 -0.98
C ALA A 25 0.67 -4.26 -0.48
N TRP A 26 0.29 -5.27 0.28
CA TRP A 26 1.10 -6.39 0.72
C TRP A 26 0.46 -7.69 0.22
N LEU A 27 1.10 -8.34 -0.78
CA LEU A 27 0.54 -9.48 -1.51
C LEU A 27 1.57 -10.60 -1.63
N PRO A 28 1.15 -11.85 -1.96
CA PRO A 28 2.07 -12.88 -2.38
C PRO A 28 2.95 -12.40 -3.55
N LEU A 29 4.23 -12.76 -3.55
CA LEU A 29 5.21 -12.30 -4.52
C LEU A 29 4.76 -12.53 -5.97
N TRP A 30 4.19 -13.70 -6.25
CA TRP A 30 3.67 -14.05 -7.58
C TRP A 30 2.53 -13.12 -8.01
N LEU A 31 1.65 -12.74 -7.08
CA LEU A 31 0.52 -11.85 -7.36
C LEU A 31 0.99 -10.41 -7.51
N CYS A 32 1.97 -9.99 -6.72
CA CYS A 32 2.63 -8.68 -6.85
C CYS A 32 3.16 -8.45 -8.26
N GLN A 33 3.78 -9.45 -8.89
CA GLN A 33 4.29 -9.32 -10.26
C GLN A 33 3.18 -9.06 -11.29
N LEU A 34 2.02 -9.73 -11.14
CA LEU A 34 0.87 -9.53 -12.02
C LEU A 34 0.24 -8.15 -11.81
N VAL A 35 0.00 -7.79 -10.55
CA VAL A 35 -0.58 -6.48 -10.19
C VAL A 35 0.33 -5.34 -10.62
N LEU A 36 1.65 -5.47 -10.45
CA LEU A 36 2.62 -4.47 -10.86
C LEU A 36 2.54 -4.18 -12.36
N HIS A 37 2.41 -5.23 -13.18
CA HIS A 37 2.25 -5.08 -14.62
C HIS A 37 0.94 -4.34 -14.97
N GLU A 38 -0.18 -4.73 -14.36
CA GLU A 38 -1.48 -4.08 -14.59
C GLU A 38 -1.48 -2.61 -14.17
N LEU A 39 -0.81 -2.26 -13.07
CA LEU A 39 -0.67 -0.86 -12.65
C LEU A 39 0.10 -0.05 -13.69
N TRP A 40 1.16 -0.61 -14.28
CA TRP A 40 1.92 0.05 -15.35
C TRP A 40 1.09 0.22 -16.63
N GLU A 41 0.29 -0.77 -17.03
CA GLU A 41 -0.62 -0.66 -18.17
C GLU A 41 -1.70 0.41 -17.98
N ARG A 42 -1.98 0.78 -16.72
CA ARG A 42 -2.90 1.86 -16.33
C ARG A 42 -2.20 3.21 -16.09
N ASP A 43 -0.93 3.34 -16.48
CA ASP A 43 -0.11 4.54 -16.25
C ASP A 43 0.05 4.92 -14.76
N ILE A 44 0.03 3.94 -13.86
CA ILE A 44 0.28 4.13 -12.42
C ILE A 44 1.71 3.69 -12.09
N PRO A 45 2.66 4.62 -11.86
CA PRO A 45 4.03 4.27 -11.53
C PRO A 45 4.10 3.58 -10.17
N ALA A 46 4.47 2.31 -10.19
CA ALA A 46 4.59 1.48 -9.01
C ALA A 46 5.94 0.76 -9.00
N VAL A 47 6.45 0.49 -7.80
CA VAL A 47 7.64 -0.33 -7.57
C VAL A 47 7.34 -1.41 -6.54
N MET A 48 8.05 -2.53 -6.64
CA MET A 48 7.90 -3.67 -5.74
C MET A 48 9.15 -3.83 -4.87
N SER A 49 8.96 -4.15 -3.60
CA SER A 49 10.01 -4.63 -2.70
C SER A 49 9.66 -6.01 -2.20
N GLU A 50 10.56 -6.97 -2.39
CA GLU A 50 10.38 -8.33 -1.85
C GLU A 50 10.59 -8.34 -0.34
N ASP A 51 9.66 -8.93 0.39
CA ASP A 51 9.83 -9.19 1.81
C ASP A 51 10.55 -10.51 2.01
N HIS A 52 11.88 -10.44 2.03
CA HIS A 52 12.78 -11.59 2.18
C HIS A 52 12.69 -12.32 3.54
N THR A 53 11.74 -11.98 4.42
CA THR A 53 11.63 -12.67 5.70
C THR A 53 11.05 -14.07 5.51
N SER A 54 11.93 -15.07 5.39
CA SER A 54 11.69 -16.51 5.60
C SER A 54 11.17 -16.86 7.01
N HIS A 55 10.70 -15.88 7.76
CA HIS A 55 10.17 -16.08 9.09
C HIS A 55 8.68 -16.30 8.97
N MET A 56 8.24 -17.45 9.47
CA MET A 56 6.87 -17.75 9.88
C MET A 56 6.32 -16.64 10.81
N ARG A 57 6.05 -15.44 10.28
CA ARG A 57 5.03 -14.58 10.85
C ARG A 57 3.73 -15.29 10.52
N PHE A 58 2.96 -15.64 11.55
CA PHE A 58 1.78 -16.50 11.56
C PHE A 58 0.64 -16.17 10.57
N GLY A 59 0.84 -15.27 9.59
CA GLY A 59 -0.12 -14.90 8.55
C GLY A 59 0.31 -15.19 7.10
N ALA A 60 1.60 -15.44 6.80
CA ALA A 60 2.07 -15.66 5.43
C ALA A 60 2.55 -17.10 5.22
N ARG A 61 1.91 -17.83 4.29
CA ARG A 61 2.30 -19.21 3.90
C ARG A 61 3.26 -19.24 2.71
N GLU A 62 3.50 -18.09 2.08
CA GLU A 62 4.20 -17.92 0.81
C GLU A 62 5.14 -16.71 0.89
N PRO A 63 6.12 -16.58 -0.03
CA PRO A 63 6.91 -15.36 -0.15
C PRO A 63 6.00 -14.15 -0.43
N MET A 64 6.21 -13.07 0.31
CA MET A 64 5.41 -11.85 0.21
C MET A 64 6.22 -10.72 -0.41
N ALA A 65 5.52 -9.73 -0.96
CA ALA A 65 6.10 -8.49 -1.45
C ALA A 65 5.17 -7.31 -1.20
N ARG A 66 5.76 -6.12 -1.21
CA ARG A 66 5.07 -4.84 -1.04
C ARG A 66 5.12 -4.04 -2.32
N ILE A 67 3.99 -3.41 -2.66
CA ILE A 67 3.88 -2.46 -3.76
C ILE A 67 3.92 -1.06 -3.17
N TYR A 68 4.77 -0.20 -3.73
CA TYR A 68 4.87 1.20 -3.38
C TYR A 68 4.51 2.08 -4.56
N VAL A 69 3.79 3.15 -4.27
CA VAL A 69 3.44 4.23 -5.21
C VAL A 69 3.70 5.57 -4.55
N MET A 70 3.71 6.64 -5.33
CA MET A 70 3.73 7.99 -4.76
C MET A 70 2.39 8.29 -4.09
N GLU A 71 2.38 8.98 -2.95
CA GLU A 71 1.15 9.25 -2.17
C GLU A 71 -0.02 9.84 -2.99
N PRO A 72 0.19 10.75 -3.96
CA PRO A 72 -0.92 11.26 -4.79
C PRO A 72 -1.64 10.18 -5.60
N ARG A 73 -0.99 9.04 -5.85
CA ARG A 73 -1.51 7.90 -6.63
C ARG A 73 -2.01 6.75 -5.75
N LEU A 74 -1.92 6.87 -4.43
CA LEU A 74 -2.25 5.79 -3.50
C LEU A 74 -3.70 5.32 -3.67
N ALA A 75 -4.66 6.24 -3.63
CA ALA A 75 -6.08 5.89 -3.75
C ALA A 75 -6.43 5.27 -5.11
N GLU A 76 -5.79 5.74 -6.19
CA GLU A 76 -5.95 5.18 -7.54
C GLU A 76 -5.39 3.76 -7.62
N ALA A 77 -4.20 3.55 -7.05
CA ALA A 77 -3.57 2.24 -6.99
C ALA A 77 -4.39 1.25 -6.14
N GLU A 78 -4.85 1.65 -4.95
CA GLU A 78 -5.67 0.78 -4.09
C GLU A 78 -6.97 0.34 -4.78
N ALA A 79 -7.64 1.25 -5.47
CA ALA A 79 -8.85 0.94 -6.24
C ALA A 79 -8.56 -0.03 -7.40
N ALA A 80 -7.46 0.19 -8.13
CA ALA A 80 -7.06 -0.74 -9.20
C ALA A 80 -6.70 -2.12 -8.65
N ILE A 81 -6.00 -2.18 -7.51
CA ILE A 81 -5.62 -3.45 -6.86
C ILE A 81 -6.86 -4.19 -6.36
N GLU A 82 -7.84 -3.50 -5.78
CA GLU A 82 -9.10 -4.10 -5.37
C GLU A 82 -9.89 -4.65 -6.56
N GLU A 83 -9.91 -3.94 -7.69
CA GLU A 83 -10.52 -4.42 -8.93
C GLU A 83 -9.84 -5.69 -9.47
N ILE A 84 -8.51 -5.73 -9.46
CA ILE A 84 -7.71 -6.86 -9.99
C ILE A 84 -7.84 -8.09 -9.08
N THR A 85 -7.76 -7.89 -7.76
CA THR A 85 -7.70 -8.99 -6.79
C THR A 85 -9.06 -9.40 -6.24
N GLY A 86 -10.08 -8.55 -6.43
CA GLY A 86 -11.43 -8.73 -5.89
C GLY A 86 -11.58 -8.43 -4.39
N HIS A 87 -10.51 -7.95 -3.74
CA HIS A 87 -10.46 -7.71 -2.29
C HIS A 87 -9.68 -6.41 -2.00
N PRO A 88 -10.03 -5.67 -0.92
CA PRO A 88 -9.27 -4.50 -0.53
C PRO A 88 -7.81 -4.89 -0.20
N PRO A 89 -6.82 -4.08 -0.60
CA PRO A 89 -5.42 -4.40 -0.36
C PRO A 89 -5.08 -4.43 1.14
N ALA A 90 -4.25 -5.40 1.53
CA ALA A 90 -3.69 -5.46 2.89
C ALA A 90 -2.41 -4.60 2.98
N HIS A 91 -2.07 -4.15 4.18
CA HIS A 91 -0.81 -3.44 4.45
C HIS A 91 -0.06 -4.11 5.60
N GLN A 92 1.27 -4.21 5.52
CA GLN A 92 2.08 -4.95 6.51
C GLN A 92 2.13 -4.26 7.90
N GLY A 93 1.70 -3.00 8.00
CA GLY A 93 1.73 -2.19 9.22
C GLY A 93 0.37 -1.93 9.89
N MET A 94 -0.71 -2.52 9.39
CA MET A 94 -2.08 -2.42 9.92
C MET A 94 -2.62 -3.80 10.29
#